data_AF-N9NPP9-F1
#
_entry.id   AF-N9NPP9-F1
#
_cell.length_a   1.000
_cell.length_b   1.000
_cell.length_c   1.000
_cell.angle_alpha   90.00
_cell.angle_beta   90.00
_cell.angle_gamma   90.00
#
_symmetry.space_group_name_H-M   'P 1'
#
loop_
_entity.id
_entity.type
_entity.pdbx_description
1 polymer ?
#
loop_
_entity_poly.entity_id
_entity_poly.type
_entity_poly.pdbx_seq_one_letter_code
_entity_poly.pdbx_strand_id
1 'polypeptide(L)'
;MSHLHHDKKILNRVKRIQGQMTAVEKSLLNPERSCIEVLQQVAAVKGAVNGLMNQLMELHLKEHVLKDVDHVNDEEIQKFLALLQRYL
;
A
#
# COMPACT_ATOMS: atom_id res chain seq x y z
N MET A 1 14.63 -12.69 5.52
CA MET A 1 14.23 -12.71 4.10
C MET A 1 12.87 -12.04 3.96
N SER A 2 12.59 -11.34 2.85
CA SER A 2 11.29 -10.70 2.63
C SER A 2 10.20 -11.77 2.45
N HIS A 3 9.30 -11.91 3.42
CA HIS A 3 8.14 -12.83 3.36
C HIS A 3 7.15 -12.46 2.23
N LEU A 4 7.34 -11.29 1.60
CA LEU A 4 6.47 -10.77 0.54
C LEU A 4 6.71 -11.43 -0.84
N HIS A 5 7.85 -12.11 -1.04
CA HIS A 5 8.27 -12.62 -2.36
C HIS A 5 7.27 -13.58 -3.02
N HIS A 6 6.41 -14.26 -2.25
CA HIS A 6 5.45 -15.24 -2.76
C HIS A 6 3.97 -14.84 -2.54
N ASP A 7 3.69 -13.63 -2.02
CA ASP A 7 2.31 -13.23 -1.78
C ASP A 7 1.64 -12.73 -3.07
N LYS A 8 0.98 -13.66 -3.76
CA LYS A 8 0.17 -13.38 -4.96
C LYS A 8 -0.92 -12.33 -4.71
N LYS A 9 -1.46 -12.22 -3.48
CA LYS A 9 -2.51 -11.23 -3.16
C LYS A 9 -1.92 -9.81 -3.16
N ILE A 10 -0.75 -9.62 -2.57
CA ILE A 10 -0.02 -8.34 -2.60
C ILE A 10 0.29 -7.96 -4.06
N LEU A 11 0.84 -8.89 -4.83
CA LEU A 11 1.17 -8.64 -6.24
C LEU A 11 -0.08 -8.25 -7.06
N ASN A 12 -1.21 -8.93 -6.85
CA ASN A 12 -2.47 -8.61 -7.53
C ASN A 12 -3.00 -7.22 -7.15
N ARG A 13 -2.83 -6.78 -5.90
CA ARG A 13 -3.18 -5.41 -5.49
C ARG A 13 -2.31 -4.37 -6.18
N VAL A 14 -1.00 -4.60 -6.25
CA VAL A 14 -0.07 -3.72 -6.96
C VAL A 14 -0.46 -3.61 -8.43
N LYS A 15 -0.73 -4.73 -9.12
CA LYS A 15 -1.20 -4.73 -10.52
C LYS A 15 -2.51 -3.96 -10.70
N ARG A 16 -3.44 -4.07 -9.75
CA ARG A 16 -4.70 -3.30 -9.78
C ARG A 16 -4.45 -1.80 -9.66
N ILE A 17 -3.57 -1.38 -8.74
CA ILE A 17 -3.19 0.03 -8.56
C ILE A 17 -2.52 0.57 -9.83
N GLN A 18 -1.64 -0.21 -10.47
CA GLN A 18 -1.05 0.16 -11.76
C GLN A 18 -2.12 0.40 -12.83
N GLY A 19 -3.12 -0.48 -12.94
CA GLY A 19 -4.24 -0.30 -13.86
C GLY A 19 -5.06 0.96 -13.57
N GLN A 20 -5.26 1.30 -12.29
CA GLN A 20 -5.93 2.55 -11.90
C GLN A 20 -5.11 3.79 -12.31
N MET A 21 -3.78 3.74 -12.15
CA MET A 21 -2.91 4.84 -12.59
C MET A 21 -2.93 5.02 -14.12
N THR A 22 -2.91 3.93 -14.88
CA THR A 22 -3.08 3.99 -16.35
C THR A 22 -4.45 4.56 -16.73
N ALA A 23 -5.51 4.30 -15.95
CA ALA A 23 -6.82 4.90 -16.20
C ALA A 23 -6.84 6.42 -15.92
N VAL A 24 -6.13 6.88 -14.89
CA VAL A 24 -5.95 8.32 -14.60
C VAL A 24 -5.23 9.01 -15.75
N GLU A 25 -4.12 8.44 -16.22
CA GLU A 25 -3.35 8.97 -17.37
C GLU A 25 -4.23 9.11 -18.61
N LYS A 26 -4.98 8.06 -18.97
CA LYS A 26 -5.92 8.09 -20.09
C LYS A 26 -7.01 9.14 -19.94
N SER A 27 -7.48 9.38 -18.71
CA SER A 27 -8.52 10.38 -18.45
C SER A 27 -7.98 11.80 -18.55
N LEU A 28 -6.73 12.04 -18.15
CA LEU A 28 -6.05 13.33 -18.33
C LEU A 28 -5.81 13.70 -19.80
N LEU A 29 -5.59 12.70 -20.65
CA LEU A 29 -5.39 12.90 -22.09
C LEU A 29 -6.71 13.04 -22.87
N ASN A 30 -7.86 12.89 -22.22
CA ASN A 30 -9.17 12.95 -22.88
C ASN A 30 -9.86 14.31 -22.63
N PRO A 31 -10.06 15.14 -23.67
CA PRO A 31 -10.71 16.45 -23.53
C PRO A 31 -12.15 16.42 -23.01
N GLU A 32 -12.86 15.29 -23.20
CA GLU A 32 -14.26 15.13 -22.79
C GLU A 32 -14.40 14.75 -21.31
N ARG A 33 -13.29 14.44 -20.61
CA ARG A 33 -13.31 14.05 -19.20
C ARG A 33 -13.33 15.28 -18.30
N SER A 34 -14.21 15.27 -17.31
CA SER A 34 -14.25 16.36 -16.34
C SER A 34 -13.13 16.24 -15.29
N CYS A 35 -12.67 17.39 -14.78
CA CYS A 35 -11.70 17.42 -13.68
C CYS A 35 -12.20 16.64 -12.46
N ILE A 36 -13.51 16.63 -12.20
CA ILE A 36 -14.11 15.93 -11.06
C ILE A 36 -13.94 14.42 -11.20
N GLU A 37 -14.13 13.87 -12.41
CA GLU A 37 -13.93 12.44 -12.67
C GLU A 37 -12.47 12.01 -12.45
N VAL A 38 -11.52 12.82 -12.92
CA VAL A 38 -10.08 12.58 -12.69
C VAL A 38 -9.76 12.63 -11.20
N LEU A 39 -10.29 13.61 -10.46
CA LEU A 39 -10.11 13.70 -9.00
C LEU A 39 -10.68 12.47 -8.27
N GLN A 40 -11.83 11.96 -8.71
CA GLN A 40 -12.41 10.73 -8.15
C GLN A 40 -11.54 9.51 -8.41
N GLN A 41 -10.95 9.39 -9.60
CA GLN A 41 -10.03 8.29 -9.91
C GLN A 41 -8.75 8.38 -9.06
N VAL A 42 -8.18 9.57 -8.89
CA VAL A 42 -7.02 9.78 -8.00
C VAL A 42 -7.37 9.46 -6.55
N ALA A 43 -8.56 9.84 -6.07
CA ALA A 43 -9.03 9.48 -4.74
C ALA A 43 -9.16 7.95 -4.57
N ALA A 44 -9.64 7.24 -5.60
CA ALA A 44 -9.70 5.79 -5.60
C ALA A 44 -8.31 5.14 -5.55
N VAL A 45 -7.33 5.70 -6.28
CA VAL A 45 -5.92 5.26 -6.19
C VAL A 45 -5.39 5.46 -4.77
N LYS A 46 -5.59 6.66 -4.18
CA LYS A 46 -5.16 6.95 -2.80
C LYS A 46 -5.73 5.93 -1.82
N GLY A 47 -7.02 5.61 -1.91
CA GLY A 47 -7.66 4.59 -1.08
C GLY A 47 -7.06 3.20 -1.29
N ALA A 48 -6.76 2.82 -2.53
CA ALA A 48 -6.15 1.53 -2.84
C ALA A 48 -4.71 1.41 -2.30
N VAL A 49 -3.92 2.49 -2.40
CA VAL A 49 -2.55 2.57 -1.84
C VAL A 49 -2.59 2.47 -0.31
N ASN A 50 -3.49 3.20 0.35
CA ASN A 50 -3.65 3.11 1.81
C ASN A 50 -4.04 1.69 2.25
N GLY A 51 -4.94 1.05 1.51
CA GLY A 51 -5.31 -0.34 1.78
C GLY A 51 -4.15 -1.33 1.59
N LEU A 52 -3.27 -1.10 0.61
CA LEU A 52 -2.04 -1.89 0.44
C LEU A 52 -1.07 -1.66 1.60
N MET A 53 -0.87 -0.41 2.02
CA MET A 53 -0.01 -0.05 3.14
C MET A 53 -0.45 -0.76 4.42
N ASN A 54 -1.75 -0.71 4.76
CA ASN A 54 -2.30 -1.39 5.92
C ASN A 54 -2.03 -2.90 5.91
N GLN A 55 -2.20 -3.55 4.76
CA GLN A 55 -1.93 -4.98 4.65
C GLN A 55 -0.43 -5.30 4.84
N LEU A 56 0.47 -4.51 4.24
CA LEU A 56 1.91 -4.71 4.41
C LEU A 56 2.36 -4.50 5.86
N MET A 57 1.78 -3.51 6.54
CA MET A 57 2.03 -3.26 7.95
C MET A 57 1.58 -4.44 8.82
N GLU A 58 0.39 -4.97 8.59
CA GLU A 58 -0.12 -6.14 9.31
C GLU A 58 0.79 -7.36 9.12
N LEU A 59 1.21 -7.65 7.88
CA LEU A 59 2.14 -8.75 7.60
C LEU A 59 3.48 -8.53 8.32
N HIS A 60 4.04 -7.32 8.27
CA HIS A 60 5.31 -7.03 8.94
C HIS A 60 5.23 -7.22 10.45
N LEU A 61 4.16 -6.72 11.09
CA LEU A 61 3.94 -6.90 12.52
C LEU A 61 3.83 -8.39 12.89
N LYS A 62 3.04 -9.18 12.15
CA LYS A 62 2.85 -10.61 12.44
C LYS A 62 4.12 -11.43 12.24
N GLU A 63 4.88 -11.15 11.19
CA GLU A 63 6.01 -11.98 10.78
C GLU A 63 7.34 -11.60 11.44
N HIS A 64 7.52 -10.34 11.85
CA HIS A 64 8.80 -9.85 12.38
C HIS A 64 8.74 -9.32 13.80
N VAL A 65 7.59 -8.81 14.26
CA VAL A 65 7.46 -8.20 15.59
C VAL A 65 6.82 -9.16 16.59
N LEU A 66 5.73 -9.83 16.20
CA LEU A 66 4.92 -10.68 17.06
C LEU A 66 5.20 -12.19 16.88
N LYS A 67 6.24 -12.53 16.13
CA LYS A 67 6.56 -13.93 15.83
C LYS A 67 6.92 -14.74 17.07
N ASP A 68 7.49 -14.08 18.07
CA ASP A 68 7.82 -14.68 19.37
C ASP A 68 7.29 -13.78 20.49
N VAL A 69 6.21 -14.22 21.15
CA VAL A 69 5.45 -13.37 22.09
C VAL A 69 6.25 -13.08 23.37
N ASP A 70 7.19 -13.96 23.69
CA ASP A 70 8.05 -13.83 24.87
C ASP A 70 9.27 -12.94 24.61
N HIS A 71 9.67 -12.75 23.34
CA HIS A 71 10.81 -11.94 22.91
C HIS A 71 10.45 -11.03 21.74
N VAL A 72 9.84 -9.90 22.09
CA VAL A 72 9.55 -8.82 21.14
C VAL A 72 10.85 -8.17 20.66
N ASN A 73 10.99 -8.00 19.35
CA ASN A 73 12.15 -7.35 18.75
C ASN A 73 12.00 -5.82 18.76
N ASP A 74 12.55 -5.16 19.78
CA ASP A 74 12.50 -3.70 19.94
C ASP A 74 13.09 -2.92 18.75
N GLU A 75 14.11 -3.46 18.09
CA GLU A 75 14.74 -2.79 16.94
C GLU A 75 13.79 -2.73 15.74
N GLU A 76 13.07 -3.83 15.46
CA GLU A 76 12.07 -3.88 14.39
C GLU A 76 10.85 -3.00 14.73
N ILE A 77 10.45 -2.91 16.01
CA ILE A 77 9.41 -1.97 16.45
C ILE A 77 9.82 -0.53 16.15
N GLN A 78 11.03 -0.12 16.48
CA GLN A 78 11.47 1.25 16.23
C GLN A 78 11.50 1.58 14.73
N LYS A 79 11.97 0.66 13.89
CA LYS A 79 11.92 0.81 12.43
C LYS A 79 10.48 0.94 11.93
N PHE A 80 9.57 0.13 12.47
CA PHE A 80 8.15 0.18 12.11
C PHE A 80 7.48 1.50 12.54
N LEU A 81 7.71 1.95 13.78
CA LEU A 81 7.20 3.22 14.30
C LEU A 81 7.72 4.43 13.49
N ALA A 82 9.00 4.42 13.11
CA ALA A 82 9.56 5.47 12.27
C ALA A 82 8.90 5.54 10.88
N LEU A 83 8.52 4.40 10.31
CA LEU A 83 7.75 4.35 9.06
C LEU A 83 6.33 4.91 9.25
N LEU A 84 5.66 4.59 10.35
CA LEU A 84 4.33 5.15 10.66
C LEU A 84 4.40 6.67 10.76
N GLN A 85 5.32 7.23 11.55
CA GLN A 85 5.45 8.68 11.75
C GLN A 85 5.75 9.46 10.47
N ARG A 86 6.36 8.83 9.47
CA ARG A 86 6.77 9.48 8.23
C ARG A 86 5.68 9.52 7.16
N TYR A 87 4.78 8.52 7.16
CA TYR A 87 3.89 8.26 6.02
C TYR A 87 2.41 8.19 6.39
N LEU A 88 2.05 8.24 7.68
CA LEU A 88 0.69 8.39 8.19
C LEU A 88 0.55 9.72 8.93
#